data_AF-A0A1Y5S865-F1
#
_entry.id   AF-A0A1Y5S865-F1
#
_cell.length_a   1.000
_cell.length_b   1.000
_cell.length_c   1.000
_cell.angle_alpha   90.00
_cell.angle_beta   90.00
_cell.angle_gamma   90.00
#
_symmetry.space_group_name_H-M   'P 1'
#
loop_
_entity.id
_entity.type
_entity.pdbx_description
1 polymer ?
#
loop_
_entity_poly.entity_id
_entity_poly.type
_entity_poly.pdbx_seq_one_letter_code
_entity_poly.pdbx_strand_id
1 'polypeptide(L)'
;MKIERWRSFTLFARQYLNAVDILSASDFPHIHPDTFAVGPIYNSLGLAAELTFKAILLKELNYDLSKLRSLGHNLRALYVSCDAAFDRVKFEKDVFVWSGMNLKIPLSIKEFYEEVGLPEKTYFHFSVQLEALNFNYNRDQDTQEKFATRYLSSSLKARQVRVPIIRFGLNELLRPIEEKAKL
;
A
#
# COMPACT_ATOMS: atom_id res chain seq x y z
N MET A 1 -3.92 22.86 21.81
CA MET A 1 -4.57 22.58 20.51
C MET A 1 -4.58 21.07 20.31
N LYS A 2 -5.75 20.41 20.37
CA LYS A 2 -5.83 18.95 20.10
C LYS A 2 -5.62 18.76 18.60
N ILE A 3 -4.44 18.27 18.21
CA ILE A 3 -4.24 17.86 16.82
C ILE A 3 -5.23 16.72 16.55
N GLU A 4 -6.10 16.92 15.56
CA GLU A 4 -7.02 15.89 15.14
C GLU A 4 -6.19 14.72 14.59
N ARG A 5 -6.36 13.52 15.16
CA ARG A 5 -5.47 12.38 14.94
C ARG A 5 -5.33 11.96 13.47
N TRP A 6 -6.37 12.24 12.66
CA TRP A 6 -6.33 12.02 11.21
C TRP A 6 -5.26 12.87 10.52
N ARG A 7 -5.02 14.12 10.96
CA ARG A 7 -3.98 14.99 10.39
C ARG A 7 -2.58 14.43 10.63
N SER A 8 -2.34 13.91 11.84
CA SER A 8 -1.08 13.24 12.15
C SER A 8 -0.89 12.01 11.26
N PHE A 9 -1.93 11.21 11.05
CA PHE A 9 -1.85 10.05 10.15
C PHE A 9 -1.57 10.47 8.70
N THR A 10 -2.23 11.51 8.18
CA THR A 10 -1.94 12.08 6.86
C THR A 10 -0.48 12.52 6.75
N LEU A 11 0.04 13.28 7.72
CA LEU A 11 1.42 13.75 7.72
C LEU A 11 2.43 12.59 7.72
N PHE A 12 2.23 11.60 8.59
CA PHE A 12 3.12 10.45 8.66
C PHE A 12 3.01 9.57 7.41
N ALA A 13 1.81 9.39 6.83
CA ALA A 13 1.64 8.69 5.56
C ALA A 13 2.47 9.33 4.45
N ARG A 14 2.43 10.67 4.35
CA ARG A 14 3.25 11.45 3.41
C ARG A 14 4.74 11.26 3.65
N GLN A 15 5.19 11.31 4.90
CA GLN A 15 6.60 11.07 5.25
C GLN A 15 7.07 9.67 4.85
N TYR A 16 6.23 8.64 5.03
CA TYR A 16 6.56 7.29 4.59
C TYR A 16 6.58 7.15 3.06
N LEU A 17 5.71 7.85 2.32
CA LEU A 17 5.79 7.90 0.85
C LEU A 17 7.09 8.57 0.38
N ASN A 18 7.50 9.66 1.03
CA ASN A 18 8.79 10.31 0.72
C ASN A 18 9.97 9.37 1.03
N ALA A 19 9.90 8.59 2.11
CA ALA A 19 10.91 7.59 2.42
C ALA A 19 10.97 6.50 1.34
N VAL A 20 9.82 6.03 0.84
CA VAL A 20 9.76 5.10 -0.30
C VAL A 20 10.46 5.67 -1.53
N ASP A 21 10.28 6.96 -1.82
CA ASP A 21 10.93 7.62 -2.96
C ASP A 21 12.45 7.63 -2.82
N ILE A 22 12.95 8.02 -1.65
CA ILE A 22 14.39 8.06 -1.36
C ILE A 22 14.99 6.66 -1.45
N LEU A 23 14.33 5.66 -0.84
CA LEU A 23 14.81 4.28 -0.83
C LEU A 23 14.78 3.65 -2.24
N SER A 24 13.78 3.98 -3.04
CA SER A 24 13.63 3.45 -4.41
C SER A 24 14.55 4.13 -5.43
N ALA A 25 15.01 5.35 -5.15
CA ALA A 25 15.93 6.10 -6.01
C ALA A 25 17.42 5.76 -5.75
N SER A 26 17.72 5.11 -4.63
CA SER A 26 19.07 4.68 -4.30
C SER A 26 19.52 3.50 -5.16
N ASP A 27 20.83 3.30 -5.34
CA ASP A 27 21.38 2.12 -6.05
C ASP A 27 21.30 0.82 -5.21
N PHE A 28 20.89 0.92 -3.94
CA PHE A 28 20.78 -0.22 -3.01
C PHE A 28 19.89 -1.39 -3.50
N PRO A 29 18.75 -1.16 -4.20
CA PRO A 29 17.93 -2.24 -4.76
C PRO A 29 18.65 -3.07 -5.83
N HIS A 30 19.66 -2.52 -6.51
CA HIS A 30 20.48 -3.28 -7.45
C HIS A 30 21.47 -4.21 -6.75
N ILE A 31 21.87 -3.86 -5.52
CA ILE A 31 22.90 -4.57 -4.73
C ILE A 31 22.26 -5.66 -3.85
N HIS A 32 21.04 -5.43 -3.33
CA HIS A 32 20.30 -6.39 -2.49
C HIS A 32 18.80 -6.42 -2.82
N PRO A 33 18.41 -6.95 -3.99
CA PRO A 33 17.07 -6.75 -4.55
C PRO A 33 15.94 -7.27 -3.67
N ASP A 34 16.07 -8.47 -3.09
CA ASP A 34 14.95 -9.09 -2.35
C ASP A 34 14.85 -8.60 -0.91
N THR A 35 15.97 -8.56 -0.16
CA THR A 35 15.97 -8.15 1.25
C THR A 35 15.72 -6.64 1.42
N PHE A 36 16.26 -5.80 0.51
CA PHE A 36 16.10 -4.34 0.60
C PHE A 36 14.76 -3.86 0.04
N ALA A 37 14.18 -4.53 -0.97
CA ALA A 37 12.83 -4.20 -1.41
C ALA A 37 11.78 -4.61 -0.36
N VAL A 38 11.92 -5.79 0.25
CA VAL A 38 10.91 -6.32 1.18
C VAL A 38 11.02 -5.69 2.57
N GLY A 39 12.22 -5.44 3.07
CA GLY A 39 12.41 -4.81 4.38
C GLY A 39 12.00 -3.34 4.38
N PRO A 40 12.89 -2.42 4.01
CA PRO A 40 12.64 -0.99 4.16
C PRO A 40 11.57 -0.43 3.21
N ILE A 41 11.54 -0.83 1.93
CA ILE A 41 10.60 -0.26 0.95
C ILE A 41 9.17 -0.74 1.22
N TYR A 42 8.91 -2.05 1.29
CA TYR A 42 7.55 -2.55 1.51
C TYR A 42 7.03 -2.25 2.92
N ASN A 43 7.89 -2.21 3.95
CA ASN A 43 7.45 -1.75 5.28
C ASN A 43 6.99 -0.29 5.24
N SER A 44 7.78 0.60 4.62
CA SER A 44 7.43 2.02 4.51
C SER A 44 6.16 2.22 3.69
N LEU A 45 6.02 1.50 2.58
CA LEU A 45 4.83 1.54 1.74
C LEU A 45 3.58 1.00 2.47
N GLY A 46 3.73 -0.05 3.27
CA GLY A 46 2.67 -0.61 4.10
C GLY A 46 2.22 0.36 5.19
N LEU A 47 3.15 1.02 5.87
CA LEU A 47 2.85 2.07 6.84
C LEU A 47 2.16 3.28 6.20
N ALA A 48 2.61 3.70 5.02
CA ALA A 48 1.95 4.74 4.25
C ALA A 48 0.50 4.36 3.92
N ALA A 49 0.27 3.16 3.39
CA ALA A 49 -1.06 2.67 3.07
C ALA A 49 -1.97 2.61 4.31
N GLU A 50 -1.48 2.01 5.39
CA GLU A 50 -2.21 1.89 6.64
C GLU A 50 -2.66 3.26 7.17
N LEU A 51 -1.74 4.21 7.22
CA LEU A 51 -2.01 5.54 7.76
C LEU A 51 -2.91 6.36 6.85
N THR A 52 -2.77 6.25 5.52
CA THR A 52 -3.70 6.87 4.56
C THR A 52 -5.12 6.38 4.80
N PHE A 53 -5.34 5.05 4.85
CA PHE A 53 -6.70 4.53 5.05
C PHE A 53 -7.24 4.88 6.44
N LYS A 54 -6.43 4.79 7.50
CA LYS A 54 -6.86 5.22 8.84
C LYS A 54 -7.20 6.71 8.89
N ALA A 55 -6.47 7.56 8.16
CA ALA A 55 -6.81 8.99 8.06
C ALA A 55 -8.18 9.19 7.38
N ILE A 56 -8.44 8.50 6.27
CA ILE A 56 -9.73 8.53 5.56
C ILE A 56 -10.86 8.09 6.48
N LEU A 57 -10.72 6.94 7.15
CA LEU A 57 -11.76 6.39 8.02
C LEU A 57 -12.09 7.34 9.18
N LEU A 58 -11.09 7.98 9.78
CA LEU A 58 -11.30 8.98 10.83
C LEU A 58 -11.98 10.24 10.28
N LYS A 59 -11.51 10.74 9.13
CA LYS A 59 -11.88 12.06 8.62
C LYS A 59 -13.22 12.05 7.87
N GLU A 60 -13.41 11.09 6.98
CA GLU A 60 -14.57 11.05 6.08
C GLU A 60 -15.69 10.19 6.66
N LEU A 61 -15.36 9.14 7.42
CA LEU A 61 -16.36 8.20 7.97
C LEU A 61 -16.57 8.31 9.49
N ASN A 62 -15.90 9.26 10.16
CA ASN A 62 -16.00 9.49 11.60
C ASN A 62 -15.78 8.22 12.45
N TYR A 63 -14.87 7.34 12.02
CA TYR A 63 -14.48 6.21 12.85
C TYR A 63 -13.82 6.71 14.14
N ASP A 64 -14.02 6.00 15.24
CA ASP A 64 -13.26 6.22 16.46
C ASP A 64 -12.00 5.34 16.50
N LEU A 65 -11.15 5.57 17.50
CA LEU A 65 -9.91 4.81 17.65
C LEU A 65 -10.13 3.35 18.04
N SER A 66 -11.27 3.00 18.63
CA SER A 66 -11.61 1.62 18.95
C SER A 66 -11.89 0.82 17.67
N LYS A 67 -12.73 1.37 16.79
CA LYS A 67 -13.01 0.80 15.46
C LYS A 67 -11.76 0.70 14.58
N LEU A 68 -10.87 1.69 14.64
CA LEU A 68 -9.59 1.58 13.94
C LEU A 68 -8.70 0.47 14.48
N ARG A 69 -8.70 0.24 15.80
CA ARG A 69 -7.90 -0.84 16.41
C ARG A 69 -8.42 -2.22 16.02
N SER A 70 -9.73 -2.40 15.89
CA SER A 70 -10.30 -3.69 15.47
C SER A 70 -9.95 -4.06 14.02
N LEU A 71 -9.69 -3.08 13.15
CA LEU A 71 -9.19 -3.33 11.79
C LEU A 71 -7.68 -3.66 11.74
N GLY A 72 -6.95 -3.36 12.83
CA GLY A 72 -5.54 -3.70 12.98
C GLY A 72 -4.64 -3.07 11.90
N HIS A 73 -3.83 -3.91 11.27
CA HIS A 73 -2.83 -3.57 10.25
C HIS A 73 -3.14 -4.20 8.89
N ASN A 74 -4.33 -4.79 8.74
CA ASN A 74 -4.72 -5.45 7.50
C ASN A 74 -5.11 -4.39 6.46
N LEU A 75 -4.23 -4.19 5.47
CA LEU A 75 -4.37 -3.15 4.46
C LEU A 75 -5.61 -3.36 3.59
N ARG A 76 -5.96 -4.63 3.30
CA ARG A 76 -7.15 -4.96 2.53
C ARG A 76 -8.42 -4.61 3.29
N ALA A 77 -8.50 -5.00 4.57
CA ALA A 77 -9.64 -4.68 5.43
C ALA A 77 -9.82 -3.16 5.60
N LEU A 78 -8.71 -2.44 5.77
CA LEU A 78 -8.71 -0.98 5.83
C LEU A 78 -9.20 -0.35 4.52
N TYR A 79 -8.68 -0.80 3.37
CA TYR A 79 -9.07 -0.28 2.06
C TYR A 79 -10.56 -0.50 1.75
N VAL A 80 -11.08 -1.72 1.98
CA VAL A 80 -12.51 -2.03 1.79
C VAL A 80 -13.39 -1.22 2.74
N SER A 81 -12.93 -0.95 3.97
CA SER A 81 -13.67 -0.11 4.90
C SER A 81 -13.82 1.34 4.43
N CYS A 82 -12.99 1.79 3.49
CA CYS A 82 -13.07 3.13 2.91
C CYS A 82 -14.06 3.25 1.74
N ASP A 83 -14.81 2.19 1.37
CA ASP A 83 -15.72 2.19 0.21
C ASP A 83 -16.75 3.32 0.22
N ALA A 84 -17.17 3.76 1.40
CA ALA A 84 -18.12 4.87 1.56
C ALA A 84 -17.46 6.27 1.50
N ALA A 85 -16.13 6.35 1.52
CA ALA A 85 -15.39 7.61 1.58
C ALA A 85 -15.00 8.16 0.19
N PHE A 86 -14.91 7.30 -0.82
CA PHE A 86 -14.60 7.68 -2.20
C PHE A 86 -15.16 6.67 -3.20
N ASP A 87 -15.29 7.08 -4.47
CA ASP A 87 -15.69 6.17 -5.55
C ASP A 87 -14.54 5.20 -5.87
N ARG A 88 -14.58 4.01 -5.26
CA ARG A 88 -13.56 2.97 -5.45
C ARG A 88 -13.47 2.49 -6.89
N VAL A 89 -14.59 2.38 -7.61
CA VAL A 89 -14.61 1.88 -8.99
C VAL A 89 -13.88 2.86 -9.90
N LYS A 90 -14.19 4.16 -9.76
CA LYS A 90 -13.48 5.20 -10.49
C LYS A 90 -12.01 5.24 -10.11
N PHE A 91 -11.68 5.20 -8.82
CA PHE A 91 -10.29 5.19 -8.34
C PHE A 91 -9.47 4.03 -8.94
N GLU A 92 -9.97 2.80 -8.87
CA GLU A 92 -9.29 1.62 -9.44
C GLU A 92 -9.08 1.77 -10.95
N LYS A 93 -10.07 2.33 -11.66
CA LYS A 93 -9.95 2.59 -13.10
C LYS A 93 -8.88 3.64 -13.40
N ASP A 94 -8.84 4.74 -12.66
CA ASP A 94 -7.88 5.82 -12.86
C ASP A 94 -6.44 5.33 -12.62
N VAL A 95 -6.22 4.55 -11.54
CA VAL A 95 -4.92 3.92 -11.26
C VAL A 95 -4.54 2.89 -12.33
N PHE A 96 -5.51 2.09 -12.78
CA PHE A 96 -5.28 1.09 -13.84
C PHE A 96 -4.84 1.75 -15.15
N VAL A 97 -5.54 2.81 -15.59
CA VAL A 97 -5.23 3.54 -16.82
C VAL A 97 -3.84 4.17 -16.71
N TRP A 98 -3.56 4.86 -15.61
CA TRP A 98 -2.23 5.42 -15.36
C TRP A 98 -1.14 4.35 -15.42
N SER A 99 -1.36 3.21 -14.76
CA SER A 99 -0.40 2.10 -14.72
C SER A 99 -0.14 1.52 -16.12
N GLY A 100 -1.18 1.30 -16.91
CA GLY A 100 -1.06 0.78 -18.27
C GLY A 100 -0.35 1.73 -19.25
N MET A 101 -0.40 3.04 -19.00
CA MET A 101 0.31 4.04 -19.81
C MET A 101 1.78 4.21 -19.41
N ASN A 102 2.12 3.99 -18.13
CA ASN A 102 3.42 4.37 -17.58
C ASN A 102 4.32 3.18 -17.22
N LEU A 103 3.78 1.97 -17.12
CA LEU A 103 4.50 0.81 -16.60
C LEU A 103 4.46 -0.36 -17.57
N LYS A 104 5.57 -1.10 -17.60
CA LYS A 104 5.66 -2.40 -18.28
C LYS A 104 5.36 -3.52 -17.30
N ILE A 105 4.69 -4.56 -17.78
CA ILE A 105 4.51 -5.81 -17.04
C ILE A 105 5.77 -6.67 -17.23
N PRO A 106 6.46 -7.11 -16.16
CA PRO A 106 7.60 -8.03 -16.27
C PRO A 106 7.20 -9.34 -16.95
N LEU A 107 8.10 -9.93 -17.74
CA LEU A 107 7.82 -11.18 -18.46
C LEU A 107 7.40 -12.31 -17.51
N SER A 108 8.09 -12.46 -16.39
CA SER A 108 7.76 -13.47 -15.35
C SER A 108 6.35 -13.32 -14.79
N ILE A 109 5.81 -12.11 -14.76
CA ILE A 109 4.42 -11.86 -14.35
C ILE A 109 3.47 -12.22 -15.50
N LYS A 110 3.80 -11.90 -16.74
CA LYS A 110 2.98 -12.30 -17.90
C LYS A 110 2.80 -13.82 -17.94
N GLU A 111 3.91 -14.55 -17.81
CA GLU A 111 3.94 -16.02 -17.77
C GLU A 111 3.10 -16.57 -16.62
N PHE A 112 3.29 -16.05 -15.39
CA PHE A 112 2.49 -16.47 -14.24
C PHE A 112 0.99 -16.27 -14.44
N TYR A 113 0.56 -15.11 -14.96
CA TYR A 113 -0.85 -14.83 -15.19
C TYR A 113 -1.44 -15.70 -16.31
N GLU A 114 -0.68 -15.99 -17.36
CA GLU A 114 -1.05 -16.93 -18.41
C GLU A 114 -1.24 -18.35 -17.87
N GLU A 115 -0.30 -18.85 -17.05
CA GLU A 115 -0.38 -20.17 -16.42
C GLU A 115 -1.63 -20.36 -15.55
N VAL A 116 -2.04 -19.32 -14.82
CA VAL A 116 -3.23 -19.36 -13.95
C VAL A 116 -4.53 -18.93 -14.66
N GLY A 117 -4.48 -18.69 -15.98
CA GLY A 117 -5.65 -18.33 -16.79
C GLY A 117 -6.24 -16.95 -16.47
N LEU A 118 -5.44 -16.02 -15.98
CA LEU A 118 -5.84 -14.64 -15.66
C LEU A 118 -5.29 -13.64 -16.69
N PRO A 119 -6.00 -12.55 -16.99
CA PRO A 119 -5.46 -11.50 -17.86
C PRO A 119 -4.22 -10.86 -17.23
N GLU A 120 -3.11 -10.73 -17.98
CA GLU A 120 -1.86 -10.09 -17.48
C GLU A 120 -2.10 -8.68 -16.95
N LYS A 121 -3.08 -7.96 -17.53
CA LYS A 121 -3.46 -6.59 -17.13
C LYS A 121 -3.99 -6.54 -15.70
N THR A 122 -4.42 -7.65 -15.11
CA THR A 122 -4.82 -7.70 -13.70
C THR A 122 -3.70 -7.24 -12.77
N TYR A 123 -2.44 -7.37 -13.20
CA TYR A 123 -1.27 -6.83 -12.51
C TYR A 123 -1.35 -5.31 -12.27
N PHE A 124 -2.10 -4.55 -13.08
CA PHE A 124 -2.21 -3.11 -12.95
C PHE A 124 -3.25 -2.62 -11.93
N HIS A 125 -4.06 -3.51 -11.35
CA HIS A 125 -5.04 -3.09 -10.35
C HIS A 125 -4.40 -2.72 -9.02
N PHE A 126 -4.87 -1.63 -8.42
CA PHE A 126 -4.36 -1.15 -7.14
C PHE A 126 -4.64 -2.17 -6.03
N SER A 127 -5.86 -2.68 -5.95
CA SER A 127 -6.26 -3.71 -4.98
C SER A 127 -5.41 -4.98 -5.04
N VAL A 128 -5.04 -5.43 -6.25
CA VAL A 128 -4.18 -6.61 -6.45
C VAL A 128 -2.78 -6.34 -5.89
N GLN A 129 -2.21 -5.17 -6.18
CA GLN A 129 -0.90 -4.77 -5.63
C GLN A 129 -0.97 -4.57 -4.11
N LEU A 130 -2.06 -4.00 -3.60
CA LEU A 130 -2.28 -3.80 -2.17
C LEU A 130 -2.40 -5.15 -1.44
N GLU A 131 -3.02 -6.15 -2.04
CA GLU A 131 -3.10 -7.50 -1.48
C GLU A 131 -1.72 -8.17 -1.43
N ALA A 132 -0.92 -8.03 -2.48
CA ALA A 132 0.48 -8.47 -2.48
C ALA A 132 1.30 -7.77 -1.39
N LEU A 133 1.12 -6.46 -1.22
CA LEU A 133 1.75 -5.69 -0.15
C LEU A 133 1.28 -6.15 1.24
N ASN A 134 -0.02 -6.37 1.43
CA ASN A 134 -0.57 -6.85 2.69
C ASN A 134 0.05 -8.20 3.09
N PHE A 135 0.22 -9.12 2.14
CA PHE A 135 0.85 -10.41 2.39
C PHE A 135 2.29 -10.30 2.92
N ASN A 136 3.03 -9.28 2.47
CA ASN A 136 4.38 -8.99 2.96
C ASN A 136 4.35 -8.20 4.28
N TYR A 137 3.39 -7.29 4.44
CA TYR A 137 3.31 -6.32 5.54
C TYR A 137 2.67 -6.88 6.81
N ASN A 138 1.53 -7.56 6.68
CA ASN A 138 0.73 -8.09 7.78
C ASN A 138 0.10 -9.43 7.38
N ARG A 139 0.63 -10.53 7.92
CA ARG A 139 0.03 -11.87 7.75
C ARG A 139 -0.95 -12.14 8.89
N ASP A 140 -2.18 -12.52 8.56
CA ASP A 140 -3.23 -12.84 9.53
C ASP A 140 -3.00 -14.20 10.25
N GLN A 141 -1.88 -14.89 10.00
CA GLN A 141 -1.53 -16.10 10.72
C GLN A 141 -0.88 -15.76 12.05
N ASP A 142 -1.36 -16.39 13.13
CA ASP A 142 -0.87 -16.29 14.51
C ASP A 142 0.50 -17.00 14.67
N THR A 143 1.45 -16.55 13.85
CA THR A 143 2.83 -17.03 13.79
C THR A 143 3.74 -15.93 14.33
N GLN A 144 4.93 -16.31 14.79
CA GLN A 144 5.96 -15.35 15.22
C GLN A 144 6.39 -14.37 14.11
N GLU A 145 5.93 -14.60 12.87
CA GLU A 145 6.32 -13.89 11.65
C GLU A 145 5.19 -12.99 11.09
N LYS A 146 4.29 -12.51 11.95
CA LYS A 146 3.15 -11.63 11.60
C LYS A 146 3.55 -10.41 10.76
N PHE A 147 4.78 -9.92 10.91
CA PHE A 147 5.37 -8.81 10.16
C PHE A 147 6.59 -9.27 9.35
N ALA A 148 6.36 -9.92 8.20
CA ALA A 148 7.43 -10.45 7.34
C ALA A 148 8.40 -9.37 6.83
N THR A 149 7.96 -8.10 6.76
CA THR A 149 8.84 -6.96 6.44
C THR A 149 9.72 -6.50 7.61
N ARG A 150 9.44 -6.93 8.85
CA ARG A 150 10.17 -6.52 10.07
C ARG A 150 11.13 -7.59 10.58
N TYR A 151 10.87 -8.85 10.27
CA TYR A 151 11.68 -9.98 10.71
C TYR A 151 12.04 -10.87 9.52
N LEU A 152 13.34 -10.99 9.25
CA LEU A 152 13.90 -11.90 8.25
C LEU A 152 13.57 -13.34 8.65
N SER A 153 12.85 -14.05 7.79
CA SER A 153 12.72 -15.50 7.86
C SER A 153 13.25 -16.10 6.58
N SER A 154 14.12 -17.10 6.71
CA SER A 154 14.68 -17.86 5.58
C SER A 154 13.62 -18.67 4.84
N SER A 155 12.42 -18.84 5.41
CA SER A 155 11.30 -19.58 4.82
C SER A 155 10.26 -18.70 4.11
N LEU A 156 10.31 -17.37 4.33
CA LEU A 156 9.29 -16.46 3.82
C LEU A 156 9.55 -16.09 2.36
N LYS A 157 8.72 -16.64 1.46
CA LYS A 157 8.61 -16.15 0.09
C LYS A 157 7.81 -14.85 0.08
N ALA A 158 8.46 -13.73 -0.25
CA ALA A 158 7.77 -12.46 -0.48
C ALA A 158 7.00 -12.47 -1.79
N ARG A 159 5.88 -11.73 -1.86
CA ARG A 159 5.19 -11.44 -3.11
C ARG A 159 5.78 -10.18 -3.73
N GLN A 160 6.00 -10.19 -5.04
CA GLN A 160 6.44 -8.99 -5.73
C GLN A 160 5.33 -7.93 -5.69
N VAL A 161 5.68 -6.71 -5.31
CA VAL A 161 4.79 -5.54 -5.29
C VAL A 161 5.30 -4.50 -6.28
N ARG A 162 4.41 -3.99 -7.12
CA ARG A 162 4.69 -2.87 -8.02
C ARG A 162 4.53 -1.54 -7.28
N VAL A 163 5.59 -1.15 -6.57
CA VAL A 163 5.66 0.08 -5.73
C VAL A 163 5.04 1.32 -6.40
N PRO A 164 5.32 1.64 -7.68
CA PRO A 164 4.77 2.84 -8.32
C PRO A 164 3.23 2.87 -8.36
N ILE A 165 2.56 1.72 -8.48
CA ILE A 165 1.09 1.63 -8.53
C ILE A 165 0.48 2.02 -7.19
N ILE A 166 0.98 1.41 -6.10
CA ILE A 166 0.48 1.71 -4.76
C ILE A 166 0.80 3.16 -4.40
N ARG A 167 2.02 3.62 -4.68
CA ARG A 167 2.42 5.01 -4.44
C ARG A 167 1.50 5.99 -5.16
N PHE A 168 1.23 5.77 -6.45
CA PHE A 168 0.32 6.63 -7.22
C PHE A 168 -1.08 6.64 -6.61
N GLY A 169 -1.66 5.47 -6.32
CA GLY A 169 -2.98 5.38 -5.70
C GLY A 169 -3.05 6.08 -4.33
N LEU A 170 -2.04 5.92 -3.48
CA LEU A 170 -2.00 6.61 -2.18
C LEU A 170 -1.88 8.12 -2.33
N ASN A 171 -1.13 8.62 -3.33
CA ASN A 171 -1.07 10.05 -3.63
C ASN A 171 -2.43 10.62 -4.04
N GLU A 172 -3.17 9.90 -4.90
CA GLU A 172 -4.52 10.30 -5.31
C GLU A 172 -5.50 10.34 -4.13
N LEU A 173 -5.37 9.40 -3.18
CA LEU A 173 -6.21 9.37 -1.99
C LEU A 173 -5.84 10.42 -0.93
N LEU A 174 -4.55 10.74 -0.77
CA LEU A 174 -4.09 11.73 0.21
C LEU A 174 -4.37 13.16 -0.22
N ARG A 175 -4.26 13.48 -1.52
CA ARG A 175 -4.37 14.86 -2.03
C ARG A 175 -5.65 15.58 -1.55
N PRO A 176 -6.87 15.02 -1.67
CA PRO A 176 -8.08 15.69 -1.20
C PRO A 176 -8.11 15.90 0.32
N ILE A 177 -7.45 15.03 1.09
CA ILE A 177 -7.39 15.11 2.56
C ILE A 177 -6.43 16.21 2.98
N GLU A 178 -5.29 16.32 2.31
CA GLU A 178 -4.28 17.36 2.55
C GLU A 178 -4.81 18.75 2.19
N GLU A 179 -5.50 18.88 1.06
CA GLU A 179 -6.18 20.12 0.65
C GLU A 179 -7.17 20.60 1.71
N LYS A 180 -7.98 19.69 2.27
CA LYS A 180 -8.89 19.99 3.39
C LYS A 180 -8.15 20.35 4.68
N ALA A 181 -6.97 19.79 4.90
CA ALA A 181 -6.15 20.00 6.09
C ALA A 181 -5.33 21.28 6.05
N LYS A 182 -5.14 21.88 4.85
CA LYS A 182 -4.12 22.92 4.57
C LYS A 182 -2.71 22.44 4.92
N LEU A 183 -2.42 21.17 4.61
CA LEU A 183 -1.11 20.54 4.77
C LEU A 183 -0.31 20.59 3.46
#